data_AF-A0A1B8P0F1-F1
#
_entry.id   AF-A0A1B8P0F1-F1
#
_cell.length_a   1.000
_cell.length_b   1.000
_cell.length_c   1.000
_cell.angle_alpha   90.00
_cell.angle_beta   90.00
_cell.angle_gamma   90.00
#
_symmetry.space_group_name_H-M   'P 1'
#
loop_
_entity.id
_entity.type
_entity.pdbx_description
1 polymer ?
#
loop_
_entity_poly.entity_id
_entity_poly.type
_entity_poly.pdbx_seq_one_letter_code
_entity_poly.pdbx_strand_id
1 'polypeptide(L)'
;MTRELGSRLMAGLQLLGRSLMLPIAVLPVAGLLLRLGQPDLLDIGFVAAAGQSIFDHLALIFAIGLAVGFADDSNGAAGLAGVVGYLVLDAVLHTINPDINMGYWPG
;
A
#
# COMPACT_ATOMS: atom_id res chain seq x y z
N MET A 1 32.80 0.75 -16.35
CA MET A 1 32.25 1.24 -15.06
C MET A 1 30.86 1.88 -15.20
N THR A 2 30.64 2.85 -16.10
CA THR A 2 29.35 3.59 -16.19
C THR A 2 28.16 2.79 -16.74
N ARG A 3 28.38 1.84 -17.65
CA ARG A 3 27.29 1.00 -18.23
C ARG A 3 26.73 -0.06 -17.26
N GLU A 4 27.58 -0.58 -16.38
CA GLU A 4 27.23 -1.56 -15.33
C GLU A 4 26.34 -0.93 -14.24
N LEU A 5 26.60 0.32 -13.88
CA LEU A 5 25.77 1.04 -12.92
C LEU A 5 24.35 1.29 -13.47
N GLY A 6 24.26 1.65 -14.76
CA GLY A 6 22.97 1.92 -15.42
C GLY A 6 22.07 0.69 -15.51
N SER A 7 22.61 -0.48 -15.84
CA SER A 7 21.81 -1.73 -15.92
C SER A 7 21.29 -2.16 -14.54
N ARG A 8 22.10 -2.03 -13.49
CA ARG A 8 21.71 -2.38 -12.12
C ARG A 8 20.63 -1.45 -11.57
N LEU A 9 20.71 -0.14 -11.86
CA LEU A 9 19.67 0.81 -11.49
C LEU A 9 18.36 0.52 -12.22
N MET A 10 18.40 0.23 -13.52
CA MET A 10 17.20 -0.14 -14.29
C MET A 10 16.55 -1.42 -13.76
N ALA A 11 17.35 -2.44 -13.43
CA ALA A 11 16.85 -3.66 -12.81
C ALA A 11 16.13 -3.40 -11.46
N GLY A 12 16.68 -2.51 -10.62
CA GLY A 12 16.05 -2.11 -9.37
C GLY A 12 14.72 -1.37 -9.56
N LEU A 13 14.66 -0.45 -10.53
CA LEU A 13 13.41 0.24 -10.88
C LEU A 13 12.35 -0.71 -11.46
N GLN A 14 12.76 -1.70 -12.26
CA GLN A 14 11.86 -2.74 -12.76
C GLN A 14 11.29 -3.59 -11.63
N LEU A 15 12.14 -3.98 -10.66
CA LEU A 15 11.71 -4.75 -9.49
C LEU A 15 10.70 -3.96 -8.64
N LEU A 16 10.99 -2.69 -8.38
CA LEU A 16 10.08 -1.78 -7.68
C LEU A 16 8.73 -1.67 -8.41
N GLY A 17 8.74 -1.42 -9.73
CA GLY A 17 7.52 -1.35 -10.53
C GLY A 17 6.70 -2.65 -10.49
N ARG A 18 7.36 -3.82 -10.56
CA ARG A 18 6.70 -5.12 -10.44
C ARG A 18 6.10 -5.34 -9.04
N SER A 19 6.79 -4.93 -7.97
CA SER A 19 6.30 -5.07 -6.59
C SER A 19 5.07 -4.21 -6.30
N LEU A 20 4.97 -3.03 -6.92
CA LEU A 20 3.83 -2.13 -6.79
C LEU A 20 2.57 -2.64 -7.51
N MET A 21 2.71 -3.58 -8.44
CA MET A 21 1.59 -4.09 -9.23
C MET A 21 0.54 -4.83 -8.36
N LEU A 22 0.98 -5.52 -7.30
CA LEU A 22 0.10 -6.28 -6.40
C LEU A 22 -0.87 -5.36 -5.62
N PRO A 23 -0.41 -4.33 -4.88
CA PRO A 23 -1.31 -3.36 -4.23
C PRO A 23 -2.20 -2.59 -5.20
N ILE A 24 -1.65 -2.15 -6.34
CA ILE A 24 -2.39 -1.31 -7.30
C ILE A 24 -3.57 -2.07 -7.91
N ALA A 25 -3.47 -3.39 -8.05
CA ALA A 25 -4.57 -4.23 -8.55
C ALA A 25 -5.83 -4.20 -7.66
N VAL A 26 -5.72 -3.81 -6.38
CA VAL A 26 -6.84 -3.74 -5.44
C VAL A 26 -7.60 -2.42 -5.53
N LEU A 27 -6.95 -1.34 -5.99
CA LEU A 27 -7.53 0.01 -6.05
C LEU A 27 -8.81 0.13 -6.91
N PRO A 28 -8.95 -0.56 -8.07
CA PRO A 28 -10.18 -0.50 -8.86
C PRO A 28 -11.39 -1.05 -8.10
N VAL A 29 -11.19 -2.15 -7.36
CA VAL A 29 -12.25 -2.76 -6.56
C VAL A 29 -12.62 -1.84 -5.40
N ALA A 30 -11.64 -1.25 -4.71
CA ALA A 30 -11.90 -0.28 -3.64
C ALA A 30 -12.71 0.92 -4.14
N GLY A 31 -12.37 1.47 -5.30
CA GLY A 31 -13.11 2.57 -5.92
C GLY A 31 -14.55 2.19 -6.32
N LEU A 32 -14.74 0.98 -6.87
CA LEU A 32 -16.08 0.47 -7.17
C LEU A 32 -16.92 0.27 -5.91
N LEU A 33 -16.36 -0.31 -4.84
CA LEU A 33 -17.06 -0.49 -3.57
C LEU A 33 -17.47 0.87 -2.96
N LEU A 34 -16.55 1.82 -2.95
CA LEU A 34 -16.81 3.17 -2.43
C LEU A 34 -17.93 3.85 -3.23
N ARG A 35 -17.90 3.75 -4.56
CA ARG A 35 -18.91 4.39 -5.41
C ARG A 35 -20.27 3.71 -5.33
N LEU A 36 -20.32 2.37 -5.31
CA LEU A 36 -21.59 1.62 -5.23
C LEU A 36 -22.33 1.84 -3.91
N GLY A 37 -21.63 2.11 -2.80
CA GLY A 37 -22.26 2.37 -1.51
C GLY A 37 -22.74 3.80 -1.29
N GLN A 38 -22.58 4.70 -2.26
CA GLN A 38 -23.05 6.09 -2.13
C GLN A 38 -24.59 6.19 -2.25
N PRO A 39 -25.19 7.20 -1.60
CA PRO A 39 -26.64 7.41 -1.62
C PRO A 39 -27.20 7.72 -3.03
N ASP A 40 -26.32 8.09 -3.96
CA ASP A 40 -26.64 8.45 -5.35
C ASP A 40 -26.74 7.23 -6.30
N LEU A 41 -26.38 6.02 -5.83
CA LEU A 41 -26.35 4.81 -6.64
C LEU A 41 -27.19 3.66 -6.07
N LEU A 42 -26.69 2.99 -5.03
CA LEU A 42 -27.39 1.85 -4.41
C LEU A 42 -27.72 2.10 -2.92
N ASP A 43 -27.21 3.18 -2.33
CA ASP A 43 -27.43 3.57 -0.92
C ASP A 43 -27.09 2.45 0.09
N ILE A 44 -26.08 1.64 -0.22
CA ILE A 44 -25.63 0.53 0.64
C ILE A 44 -24.45 1.01 1.49
N GLY A 45 -24.74 1.64 2.62
CA GLY A 45 -23.72 2.24 3.49
C GLY A 45 -22.60 1.28 3.95
N PHE A 46 -22.88 -0.02 4.14
CA PHE A 46 -21.84 -0.99 4.51
C PHE A 46 -20.83 -1.24 3.39
N VAL A 47 -21.25 -1.14 2.12
CA VAL A 47 -20.38 -1.35 0.94
C VAL A 47 -19.45 -0.16 0.76
N ALA A 48 -19.95 1.06 1.01
CA ALA A 48 -19.11 2.25 1.04
C ALA A 48 -18.04 2.16 2.14
N ALA A 49 -18.41 1.72 3.34
CA ALA A 49 -17.47 1.54 4.45
C ALA A 49 -16.39 0.48 4.14
N ALA A 50 -16.75 -0.61 3.46
CA ALA A 50 -15.79 -1.62 3.01
C ALA A 50 -14.80 -1.06 1.99
N GLY A 51 -15.26 -0.24 1.03
CA GLY A 51 -14.38 0.44 0.08
C GLY A 51 -13.45 1.44 0.77
N GLN A 52 -13.97 2.23 1.72
CA GLN A 52 -13.21 3.23 2.47
C GLN A 52 -12.10 2.59 3.31
N SER A 53 -12.38 1.47 3.99
CA SER A 53 -11.40 0.76 4.81
C SER A 53 -10.13 0.36 4.04
N ILE A 54 -10.23 0.11 2.72
CA ILE A 54 -9.09 -0.22 1.87
C ILE A 54 -8.21 1.02 1.63
N PHE A 55 -8.82 2.19 1.44
CA PHE A 55 -8.10 3.46 1.30
C PHE A 55 -7.47 3.91 2.63
N ASP A 56 -8.13 3.68 3.75
CA ASP A 56 -7.63 4.03 5.09
C ASP A 56 -6.34 3.25 5.43
N HIS A 57 -6.24 1.99 5.01
CA HIS A 57 -5.08 1.12 5.27
C HIS A 57 -4.15 0.98 4.07
N LEU A 58 -4.25 1.87 3.08
CA LEU A 58 -3.51 1.78 1.83
C LEU A 58 -1.99 1.74 2.06
N ALA A 59 -1.48 2.54 2.99
CA ALA A 59 -0.05 2.55 3.35
C ALA A 59 0.44 1.17 3.84
N LEU A 60 -0.37 0.49 4.66
CA LEU A 60 -0.08 -0.86 5.15
C LEU A 60 -0.15 -1.90 4.02
N ILE A 61 -1.14 -1.81 3.13
CA ILE A 61 -1.27 -2.70 1.97
C ILE A 61 -0.05 -2.56 1.03
N PHE A 62 0.42 -1.33 0.81
CA PHE A 62 1.63 -1.06 0.04
C PHE A 62 2.89 -1.57 0.75
N ALA A 63 3.00 -1.43 2.08
CA ALA A 63 4.12 -1.96 2.84
C ALA A 63 4.24 -3.49 2.69
N ILE A 64 3.11 -4.21 2.74
CA ILE A 64 3.07 -5.66 2.51
C ILE A 64 3.46 -6.00 1.07
N GLY A 65 2.82 -5.36 0.09
CA GLY A 65 3.04 -5.68 -1.32
C GLY A 65 4.45 -5.38 -1.80
N LEU A 66 5.05 -4.28 -1.32
CA LEU A 66 6.45 -3.97 -1.54
C LEU A 66 7.36 -5.04 -0.91
N ALA A 67 7.16 -5.36 0.37
CA ALA A 67 8.02 -6.31 1.06
C ALA A 67 7.97 -7.71 0.44
N VAL A 68 6.78 -8.17 0.02
CA VAL A 68 6.61 -9.44 -0.69
C VAL A 68 7.19 -9.38 -2.11
N GLY A 69 6.99 -8.29 -2.84
CA GLY A 69 7.47 -8.15 -4.22
C GLY A 69 8.99 -7.97 -4.35
N PHE A 70 9.66 -7.56 -3.27
CA PHE A 70 11.12 -7.52 -3.16
C PHE A 70 11.74 -8.86 -2.68
N ALA A 71 10.94 -9.78 -2.15
CA ALA A 71 11.44 -11.09 -1.71
C ALA A 71 11.64 -12.03 -2.90
N ASP A 72 12.79 -12.71 -2.95
CA ASP A 72 13.14 -13.62 -4.05
C ASP A 72 12.11 -14.76 -4.22
N ASP A 73 11.59 -15.29 -3.10
CA ASP A 73 10.63 -16.42 -3.09
C ASP A 73 9.19 -16.00 -2.73
N SER A 74 8.87 -14.69 -2.71
CA SER A 74 7.53 -14.21 -2.28
C SER A 74 7.07 -14.79 -0.93
N ASN A 75 8.02 -15.05 -0.02
CA ASN A 75 7.72 -15.72 1.25
C ASN A 75 6.89 -14.80 2.17
N GLY A 76 5.89 -15.36 2.84
CA GLY A 76 5.01 -14.63 3.76
C GLY A 76 5.77 -13.95 4.91
N ALA A 77 6.96 -14.45 5.25
CA ALA A 77 7.86 -13.82 6.22
C ALA A 77 8.30 -12.40 5.82
N ALA A 78 8.50 -12.13 4.52
CA ALA A 78 8.85 -10.79 4.04
C ALA A 78 7.66 -9.83 4.17
N GLY A 79 6.45 -10.31 3.87
CA GLY A 79 5.22 -9.55 4.12
C GLY A 79 5.07 -9.17 5.59
N LEU A 80 5.29 -10.11 6.52
CA LEU A 80 5.28 -9.84 7.96
C LEU A 80 6.34 -8.82 8.37
N ALA A 81 7.57 -8.92 7.84
CA ALA A 81 8.62 -7.94 8.08
C ALA A 81 8.23 -6.53 7.58
N GLY A 82 7.55 -6.45 6.44
CA GLY A 82 6.99 -5.20 5.91
C GLY A 82 5.94 -4.58 6.84
N VAL A 83 5.02 -5.38 7.37
CA VAL A 83 4.03 -4.92 8.36
C VAL A 83 4.70 -4.40 9.62
N VAL A 84 5.64 -5.17 10.18
CA VAL A 84 6.37 -4.77 11.39
C VAL A 84 7.15 -3.48 11.16
N GLY A 85 7.82 -3.36 10.02
CA GLY A 85 8.53 -2.13 9.63
C GLY A 85 7.60 -0.91 9.52
N TYR A 86 6.43 -1.09 8.91
CA TYR A 86 5.40 -0.05 8.83
C TYR A 86 4.89 0.38 10.20
N LEU A 87 4.55 -0.57 11.09
CA LEU A 87 4.06 -0.26 12.43
C LEU A 87 5.11 0.42 13.32
N VAL A 88 6.38 0.02 13.19
CA VAL A 88 7.49 0.69 13.89
C VAL A 88 7.68 2.11 13.37
N LEU A 89 7.66 2.29 12.05
CA LEU A 89 7.72 3.63 11.44
C LEU A 89 6.55 4.49 11.91
N ASP A 90 5.35 3.91 11.97
CA ASP A 90 4.15 4.59 12.41
C ASP A 90 4.25 5.07 13.85
N ALA A 91 4.68 4.19 14.77
CA ALA A 91 4.89 4.53 16.16
C ALA A 91 5.96 5.63 16.35
N VAL A 92 7.07 5.56 15.61
CA VAL A 92 8.14 6.56 15.67
C VAL A 92 7.64 7.92 15.18
N LEU A 93 6.94 7.97 14.06
CA LEU A 93 6.44 9.23 13.51
C LEU A 93 5.39 9.88 14.43
N HIS A 94 4.50 9.10 15.03
CA HIS A 94 3.56 9.60 16.04
C HIS A 94 4.26 10.15 17.29
N THR A 95 5.43 9.62 17.68
CA THR A 95 6.20 10.16 18.82
C THR A 95 6.86 11.50 18.51
N ILE A 96 7.18 11.76 17.24
CA ILE A 96 7.84 13.00 16.80
C ILE A 96 6.80 14.09 16.55
N ASN A 97 5.67 13.74 15.93
CA ASN A 97 4.58 14.67 15.68
C ASN A 97 3.24 13.92 15.76
N PRO A 98 2.40 14.25 16.77
CA PRO A 98 1.13 13.57 17.00
C PRO A 98 0.06 13.86 15.92
N ASP A 99 0.28 14.86 15.05
CA ASP A 99 -0.64 15.20 13.96
C ASP A 99 -0.31 14.48 12.64
N ILE A 100 0.71 13.60 12.62
CA ILE A 100 1.06 12.84 11.42
C ILE A 100 0.06 11.72 11.19
N ASN A 101 -0.81 11.91 10.20
CA ASN A 101 -1.62 10.86 9.61
C ASN A 101 -0.90 10.27 8.39
N MET A 102 -0.50 9.00 8.46
CA MET A 102 0.13 8.28 7.34
C MET A 102 -0.88 7.69 6.35
N GLY A 103 -2.18 7.88 6.61
CA GLY A 103 -3.27 7.62 5.68
C GLY A 103 -3.40 8.72 4.62
N TYR A 104 -4.08 8.37 3.52
CA TYR A 104 -4.22 9.23 2.34
C TYR A 104 -5.23 10.39 2.52
N TRP A 105 -6.10 10.35 3.54
CA TRP A 105 -7.15 11.36 3.74
C TRP A 105 -7.08 12.00 5.15
N PRO A 106 -7.02 13.34 5.29
CA PRO A 106 -7.00 14.03 6.59
C PRO A 106 -8.39 14.25 7.21
N GLY A 107 -9.43 13.54 6.76
CA GLY A 107 -10.83 13.81 7.10
C GLY A 107 -11.35 12.96 8.25
#